data_AF-D6KGP5-F1
#
_entry.id   AF-D6KGP5-F1
#
_cell.length_a   1.000
_cell.length_b   1.000
_cell.length_c   1.000
_cell.angle_alpha   90.00
_cell.angle_beta   90.00
_cell.angle_gamma   90.00
#
_symmetry.space_group_name_H-M   'P 1'
#
loop_
_entity.id
_entity.type
_entity.pdbx_description
1 polymer ?
#
loop_
_entity_poly.entity_id
_entity_poly.type
_entity_poly.pdbx_seq_one_letter_code
_entity_poly.pdbx_strand_id
1 'polypeptide(L)'
;MFTVQLCHVPFNQSTRVENSTRSTALRAQTQHPHRPSPHSEVRRMLGTRRFPHRLTTALAALGLLAASAALQASAGAAPAHAAATTHRVLFDNAHAETAGNADWIISTSQPDPLGQDSSPSAETDWTGALSSWGVALQKSGGYSLKTLPSGSSLAYGGSSATDLSNFDTLVLPEPNTAFTAAEKTAIMNFVKNGGGLFMISDHTASDRNNDGKDSVQILNDLMSNNSVDSTDPFGFSIDSLNIDSGYPAAISDSTDPVLHGSFGTVTKSLFANGTTATLKPADNSAVKGLVYRSGYSGNTGAFFVTSAFGKGRVAFWGDSSPIDDGTGQSGNTLYDGWNDSGATNAALALNATAWLAGSGADSGDPGTGSCTAAQLLGNAGFESGATTWSATSGVITNSTGEKARSGSYYAWLDGNGTATTDTLSQSVTVPAGCGATLSFYLHIDTAETTSTAYDTLKAQVLNSSGTVLATLATYSNLDAATGYTRRSFDLGGYAGQKITVKFTGTEGSKLQTSFVLDDTALDIA
;
A
#
# COMPACT_ATOMS: atom_id res chain seq x y z
N MET A 1 -1.80 54.71 -41.75
CA MET A 1 -0.80 55.25 -42.71
C MET A 1 0.58 54.96 -42.13
N PHE A 2 1.63 54.94 -42.96
CA PHE A 2 2.99 54.47 -42.64
C PHE A 2 3.18 52.96 -42.47
N THR A 3 3.54 52.36 -43.60
CA THR A 3 4.23 51.07 -43.78
C THR A 3 5.56 51.02 -43.02
N VAL A 4 5.97 49.84 -42.56
CA VAL A 4 7.38 49.50 -42.29
C VAL A 4 7.76 48.30 -43.17
N GLN A 5 9.02 48.24 -43.58
CA GLN A 5 9.43 47.59 -44.84
C GLN A 5 10.32 46.36 -44.59
N LEU A 6 10.15 45.30 -45.40
CA LEU A 6 11.04 44.14 -45.36
C LEU A 6 12.43 44.49 -45.89
N CYS A 7 13.46 43.89 -45.28
CA CYS A 7 14.77 43.69 -45.89
C CYS A 7 15.08 42.19 -45.94
N HIS A 8 15.26 41.64 -47.15
CA HIS A 8 15.91 40.36 -47.40
C HIS A 8 17.36 40.62 -47.82
N VAL A 9 18.29 39.78 -47.36
CA VAL A 9 19.65 39.68 -47.93
C VAL A 9 20.01 38.18 -48.04
N PRO A 10 20.39 37.67 -49.23
CA PRO A 10 20.61 36.23 -49.45
C PRO A 10 22.12 35.86 -49.61
N PHE A 11 22.37 34.58 -49.93
CA PHE A 11 23.67 33.94 -50.23
C PHE A 11 24.59 33.72 -49.00
N ASN A 12 25.47 32.72 -48.98
CA ASN A 12 25.97 31.85 -50.06
C ASN A 12 26.12 30.36 -49.62
N GLN A 13 26.13 29.44 -50.59
CA GLN A 13 26.60 28.06 -50.38
C GLN A 13 28.15 27.99 -50.41
N SER A 14 28.73 26.98 -49.76
CA SER A 14 30.03 26.44 -50.17
C SER A 14 30.12 24.96 -49.81
N THR A 15 30.74 24.16 -50.68
CA THR A 15 30.90 22.72 -50.51
C THR A 15 32.36 22.36 -50.23
N ARG A 16 32.58 21.34 -49.40
CA ARG A 16 33.80 20.52 -49.51
C ARG A 16 33.55 19.08 -49.10
N VAL A 17 34.33 18.21 -49.70
CA VAL A 17 34.31 16.75 -49.55
C VAL A 17 35.67 16.32 -48.97
N GLU A 18 35.72 15.06 -48.55
CA GLU A 18 36.87 14.25 -48.14
C GLU A 18 37.13 14.13 -46.64
N ASN A 19 37.55 12.99 -46.07
CA ASN A 19 37.41 11.53 -46.36
C ASN A 19 38.46 10.82 -45.49
N SER A 20 38.10 9.86 -44.62
CA SER A 20 39.12 8.96 -44.07
C SER A 20 38.57 7.59 -43.63
N THR A 21 39.19 6.54 -44.17
CA THR A 21 39.48 5.24 -43.53
C THR A 21 38.37 4.51 -42.76
N ARG A 22 37.75 3.53 -43.43
CA ARG A 22 37.36 2.27 -42.76
C ARG A 22 38.62 1.45 -42.44
N SER A 23 38.57 0.64 -41.39
CA SER A 23 39.54 -0.43 -41.13
C SER A 23 38.83 -1.78 -41.07
N THR A 24 39.37 -2.80 -41.73
CA THR A 24 38.72 -4.11 -41.91
C THR A 24 39.52 -5.19 -41.18
N ALA A 25 38.98 -5.72 -40.08
CA ALA A 25 39.61 -6.81 -39.33
C ALA A 25 39.13 -8.18 -39.85
N LEU A 26 40.06 -9.03 -40.30
CA LEU A 26 39.78 -10.44 -40.57
C LEU A 26 39.49 -11.20 -39.26
N ARG A 27 38.51 -12.10 -39.28
CA ARG A 27 38.41 -13.21 -38.32
C ARG A 27 38.11 -14.51 -39.06
N ALA A 28 38.70 -15.60 -38.59
CA ALA A 28 38.79 -16.85 -39.36
C ALA A 28 37.52 -17.71 -39.29
N GLN A 29 37.31 -18.51 -40.34
CA GLN A 29 36.39 -19.65 -40.34
C GLN A 29 37.16 -20.95 -40.05
N THR A 30 36.57 -21.82 -39.22
CA THR A 30 36.73 -23.29 -39.33
C THR A 30 35.50 -23.97 -38.70
N GLN A 31 35.11 -25.14 -39.22
CA GLN A 31 33.85 -25.82 -38.88
C GLN A 31 34.12 -27.22 -38.29
N HIS A 32 33.35 -27.63 -37.26
CA HIS A 32 32.72 -28.97 -37.05
C HIS A 32 33.53 -30.29 -37.20
N PRO A 33 32.98 -31.50 -36.86
CA PRO A 33 32.02 -31.89 -35.82
C PRO A 33 32.35 -33.22 -35.05
N HIS A 34 31.47 -33.58 -34.09
CA HIS A 34 30.95 -34.95 -33.81
C HIS A 34 31.73 -36.10 -33.09
N ARG A 35 31.00 -36.63 -32.06
CA ARG A 35 30.76 -38.05 -31.67
C ARG A 35 31.73 -38.80 -30.69
N PRO A 36 31.25 -39.88 -29.99
CA PRO A 36 31.77 -40.29 -28.66
C PRO A 36 32.03 -41.83 -28.44
N SER A 37 32.37 -42.19 -27.18
CA SER A 37 32.26 -43.54 -26.54
C SER A 37 33.30 -44.62 -26.94
N PRO A 38 33.41 -45.81 -26.26
CA PRO A 38 32.83 -46.31 -24.98
C PRO A 38 33.81 -47.11 -24.03
N HIS A 39 33.26 -47.70 -22.95
CA HIS A 39 33.75 -48.85 -22.11
C HIS A 39 34.85 -48.57 -21.05
N SER A 40 34.87 -49.25 -19.87
CA SER A 40 34.58 -50.67 -19.59
C SER A 40 34.10 -50.98 -18.14
N GLU A 41 33.53 -52.18 -17.91
CA GLU A 41 33.14 -52.73 -16.59
C GLU A 41 34.19 -53.71 -16.01
N VAL A 42 34.24 -53.89 -14.68
CA VAL A 42 34.61 -55.20 -14.06
C VAL A 42 33.75 -55.55 -12.81
N ARG A 43 32.81 -56.47 -13.04
CA ARG A 43 32.13 -57.45 -12.14
C ARG A 43 32.51 -57.65 -10.65
N ARG A 44 31.44 -57.75 -9.83
CA ARG A 44 31.04 -58.82 -8.86
C ARG A 44 31.97 -59.30 -7.72
N MET A 45 31.37 -59.44 -6.52
CA MET A 45 30.89 -60.75 -6.00
C MET A 45 29.85 -60.62 -4.86
N LEU A 46 29.22 -61.74 -4.46
CA LEU A 46 28.15 -61.83 -3.44
C LEU A 46 28.61 -62.63 -2.21
N GLY A 47 28.00 -62.36 -1.05
CA GLY A 47 28.05 -63.25 0.13
C GLY A 47 26.88 -63.00 1.09
N THR A 48 26.23 -64.07 1.59
CA THR A 48 25.12 -63.99 2.57
C THR A 48 25.14 -65.19 3.53
N ARG A 49 24.70 -65.02 4.79
CA ARG A 49 23.87 -65.97 5.59
C ARG A 49 23.52 -65.44 6.99
N ARG A 50 22.73 -66.22 7.74
CA ARG A 50 21.77 -65.83 8.81
C ARG A 50 22.09 -66.43 10.20
N PHE A 51 21.82 -65.66 11.27
CA PHE A 51 21.18 -66.04 12.58
C PHE A 51 21.71 -67.26 13.41
N PRO A 52 21.21 -67.60 14.64
CA PRO A 52 20.32 -66.92 15.63
C PRO A 52 20.78 -66.94 17.13
N HIS A 53 19.95 -66.41 18.06
CA HIS A 53 19.72 -66.86 19.48
C HIS A 53 20.78 -66.57 20.60
N ARG A 54 20.47 -66.51 21.93
CA ARG A 54 19.26 -66.10 22.74
C ARG A 54 19.62 -66.11 24.29
N LEU A 55 18.76 -65.54 25.16
CA LEU A 55 18.67 -65.67 26.66
C LEU A 55 19.77 -64.95 27.53
N THR A 56 19.46 -64.00 28.47
CA THR A 56 19.02 -64.07 29.92
C THR A 56 20.09 -64.59 30.91
N THR A 57 20.32 -64.14 32.17
CA THR A 57 19.67 -63.26 33.21
C THR A 57 20.67 -63.02 34.40
N ALA A 58 20.50 -62.32 35.56
CA ALA A 58 19.48 -61.45 36.22
C ALA A 58 20.05 -60.68 37.47
N LEU A 59 19.33 -59.64 37.93
CA LEU A 59 19.17 -59.04 39.29
C LEU A 59 20.35 -58.72 40.27
N ALA A 60 20.36 -57.46 40.75
CA ALA A 60 20.55 -57.03 42.16
C ALA A 60 19.83 -55.66 42.38
N ALA A 61 19.65 -55.18 43.62
CA ALA A 61 18.68 -54.09 43.94
C ALA A 61 19.18 -53.02 44.97
N LEU A 62 18.24 -52.14 45.41
CA LEU A 62 18.37 -50.87 46.18
C LEU A 62 18.83 -49.65 45.33
N GLY A 63 18.31 -48.42 45.52
CA GLY A 63 17.16 -47.99 46.36
C GLY A 63 16.94 -46.46 46.38
N LEU A 64 15.70 -46.03 46.71
CA LEU A 64 15.21 -44.67 47.03
C LEU A 64 15.15 -43.57 45.92
N LEU A 65 13.90 -43.21 45.59
CA LEU A 65 13.33 -41.84 45.58
C LEU A 65 14.05 -40.68 44.85
N ALA A 66 13.64 -40.42 43.60
CA ALA A 66 13.39 -39.05 43.09
C ALA A 66 12.44 -39.09 41.87
N ALA A 67 11.17 -38.71 42.04
CA ALA A 67 10.19 -38.66 40.95
C ALA A 67 10.17 -37.28 40.27
N SER A 68 11.22 -36.94 39.53
CA SER A 68 11.28 -35.72 38.71
C SER A 68 10.47 -35.89 37.43
N ALA A 69 9.22 -35.43 37.43
CA ALA A 69 8.43 -35.32 36.21
C ALA A 69 9.09 -34.34 35.25
N ALA A 70 9.45 -34.79 34.05
CA ALA A 70 10.01 -33.92 33.03
C ALA A 70 8.92 -32.97 32.51
N LEU A 71 9.07 -31.67 32.77
CA LEU A 71 8.29 -30.67 32.04
C LEU A 71 8.70 -30.72 30.58
N GLN A 72 7.83 -31.26 29.73
CA GLN A 72 7.83 -30.87 28.32
C GLN A 72 7.43 -29.40 28.26
N ALA A 73 8.42 -28.51 28.25
CA ALA A 73 8.23 -27.15 27.80
C ALA A 73 7.83 -27.20 26.33
N SER A 74 6.52 -27.24 26.06
CA SER A 74 5.97 -26.90 24.76
C SER A 74 6.25 -25.41 24.54
N ALA A 75 7.45 -25.11 24.04
CA ALA A 75 7.76 -23.81 23.48
C ALA A 75 6.69 -23.55 22.41
N GLY A 76 5.76 -22.63 22.72
CA GLY A 76 4.69 -22.30 21.79
C GLY A 76 5.35 -21.85 20.50
N ALA A 77 5.00 -22.50 19.39
CA ALA A 77 5.34 -21.96 18.09
C ALA A 77 4.78 -20.54 18.06
N ALA A 78 5.66 -19.55 17.85
CA ALA A 78 5.22 -18.17 17.66
C ALA A 78 4.16 -18.18 16.55
N PRO A 79 3.09 -17.37 16.66
CA PRO A 79 2.08 -17.31 15.62
C PRO A 79 2.80 -17.07 14.29
N ALA A 80 2.57 -17.98 13.33
CA ALA A 80 3.15 -17.86 12.01
C ALA A 80 2.71 -16.49 11.48
N HIS A 81 3.68 -15.58 11.34
CA HIS A 81 3.37 -14.23 10.90
C HIS A 81 2.73 -14.38 9.52
N ALA A 82 1.55 -13.77 9.35
CA ALA A 82 0.90 -13.75 8.05
C ALA A 82 1.93 -13.21 7.04
N ALA A 83 2.18 -13.96 5.97
CA ALA A 83 3.17 -13.56 4.98
C ALA A 83 2.80 -12.17 4.46
N ALA A 84 3.69 -11.19 4.67
CA ALA A 84 3.45 -9.83 4.25
C ALA A 84 3.13 -9.82 2.76
N THR A 85 2.05 -9.15 2.37
CA THR A 85 1.57 -9.12 0.98
C THR A 85 2.63 -8.48 0.10
N THR A 86 3.32 -9.30 -0.70
CA THR A 86 4.38 -8.83 -1.58
C THR A 86 3.80 -7.95 -2.68
N HIS A 87 4.17 -6.67 -2.68
CA HIS A 87 3.74 -5.69 -3.67
C HIS A 87 4.46 -5.91 -5.00
N ARG A 88 3.71 -6.05 -6.10
CA ARG A 88 4.23 -6.45 -7.40
C ARG A 88 4.33 -5.22 -8.32
N VAL A 89 5.54 -4.85 -8.71
CA VAL A 89 5.81 -3.64 -9.51
C VAL A 89 6.34 -4.02 -10.89
N LEU A 90 5.74 -3.46 -11.94
CA LEU A 90 6.23 -3.52 -13.31
C LEU A 90 6.78 -2.14 -13.71
N PHE A 91 8.06 -2.09 -14.06
CA PHE A 91 8.66 -0.94 -14.75
C PHE A 91 8.55 -1.17 -16.27
N ASP A 92 8.28 -0.12 -17.05
CA ASP A 92 8.26 -0.24 -18.50
C ASP A 92 9.68 -0.23 -19.11
N ASN A 93 9.82 -0.90 -20.25
CA ASN A 93 10.93 -0.79 -21.21
C ASN A 93 10.46 -1.12 -22.65
N ALA A 94 9.14 -1.14 -22.89
CA ALA A 94 8.55 -1.41 -24.19
C ALA A 94 8.44 -0.16 -25.08
N HIS A 95 8.48 1.04 -24.51
CA HIS A 95 8.22 2.32 -25.16
C HIS A 95 9.49 3.18 -25.30
N ALA A 96 10.65 2.52 -25.50
CA ALA A 96 11.95 3.11 -25.81
C ALA A 96 12.63 3.88 -24.64
N GLU A 97 12.44 3.39 -23.42
CA GLU A 97 13.04 3.86 -22.16
C GLU A 97 14.58 3.79 -22.13
N THR A 98 15.21 3.03 -23.05
CA THR A 98 16.67 3.00 -23.26
C THR A 98 17.12 3.67 -24.57
N ALA A 99 16.43 4.74 -25.01
CA ALA A 99 16.76 5.46 -26.25
C ALA A 99 17.72 6.64 -26.03
N GLY A 100 18.57 6.89 -27.02
CA GLY A 100 19.52 8.01 -26.98
C GLY A 100 20.56 7.83 -25.87
N ASN A 101 20.41 8.62 -24.79
CA ASN A 101 21.20 8.51 -23.55
C ASN A 101 20.38 7.96 -22.36
N ALA A 102 19.06 7.78 -22.51
CA ALA A 102 18.19 7.28 -21.46
C ALA A 102 18.45 5.80 -21.18
N ASP A 103 18.14 5.36 -19.95
CA ASP A 103 18.32 3.98 -19.53
C ASP A 103 17.39 3.63 -18.36
N TRP A 104 16.10 3.93 -18.51
CA TRP A 104 15.13 3.96 -17.41
C TRP A 104 14.63 2.57 -16.97
N ILE A 105 15.58 1.69 -16.67
CA ILE A 105 15.41 0.30 -16.28
C ILE A 105 16.07 0.04 -14.92
N ILE A 106 15.50 -0.89 -14.13
CA ILE A 106 16.07 -1.30 -12.84
C ILE A 106 17.16 -2.39 -12.96
N SER A 107 17.26 -3.03 -14.13
CA SER A 107 18.27 -4.04 -14.44
C SER A 107 18.33 -4.32 -15.95
N THR A 108 19.50 -4.71 -16.44
CA THR A 108 19.69 -5.32 -17.77
C THR A 108 19.14 -6.75 -17.86
N SER A 109 18.93 -7.42 -16.72
CA SER A 109 18.22 -8.71 -16.67
C SER A 109 16.71 -8.46 -16.68
N GLN A 110 16.06 -8.83 -17.79
CA GLN A 110 14.64 -8.59 -18.03
C GLN A 110 13.95 -9.88 -18.52
N PRO A 111 12.70 -10.18 -18.08
CA PRO A 111 11.85 -9.32 -17.24
C PRO A 111 12.17 -9.38 -15.75
N ASP A 112 13.04 -10.29 -15.28
CA ASP A 112 13.33 -10.50 -13.85
C ASP A 112 14.75 -9.97 -13.51
N PRO A 113 14.88 -8.93 -12.66
CA PRO A 113 16.18 -8.35 -12.32
C PRO A 113 17.05 -9.29 -11.46
N LEU A 114 16.45 -10.27 -10.78
CA LEU A 114 17.17 -11.26 -9.97
C LEU A 114 18.03 -12.22 -10.80
N GLY A 115 17.92 -12.18 -12.13
CA GLY A 115 18.84 -12.83 -13.05
C GLY A 115 20.19 -12.13 -13.23
N GLN A 116 20.34 -10.87 -12.79
CA GLN A 116 21.63 -10.16 -12.74
C GLN A 116 22.35 -10.42 -11.42
N ASP A 117 21.72 -10.08 -10.29
CA ASP A 117 22.07 -10.59 -8.96
C ASP A 117 20.78 -10.95 -8.20
N SER A 118 20.75 -12.16 -7.62
CA SER A 118 19.58 -12.73 -6.93
C SER A 118 19.41 -12.24 -5.48
N SER A 119 20.31 -11.39 -5.00
CA SER A 119 20.46 -10.97 -3.61
C SER A 119 21.10 -9.57 -3.49
N PRO A 120 20.64 -8.56 -4.25
CA PRO A 120 21.33 -7.28 -4.37
C PRO A 120 21.41 -6.55 -3.02
N SER A 121 22.55 -5.91 -2.81
CA SER A 121 23.00 -5.30 -1.56
C SER A 121 23.42 -3.84 -1.76
N ALA A 122 23.96 -3.51 -2.93
CA ALA A 122 24.26 -2.18 -3.43
C ALA A 122 23.50 -1.95 -4.74
N GLU A 123 23.22 -0.68 -5.05
CA GLU A 123 22.69 -0.22 -6.34
C GLU A 123 23.48 -0.77 -7.55
N THR A 124 24.80 -0.82 -7.43
CA THR A 124 25.73 -1.35 -8.45
C THR A 124 25.77 -2.87 -8.59
N ASP A 125 24.99 -3.63 -7.79
CA ASP A 125 24.79 -5.07 -8.03
C ASP A 125 23.85 -5.31 -9.23
N TRP A 126 23.00 -4.33 -9.57
CA TRP A 126 22.23 -4.27 -10.82
C TRP A 126 22.82 -3.21 -11.79
N THR A 127 22.24 -3.04 -12.97
CA THR A 127 22.72 -2.08 -13.98
C THR A 127 21.55 -1.58 -14.81
N GLY A 128 21.44 -0.27 -14.94
CA GLY A 128 20.24 0.41 -15.40
C GLY A 128 20.00 1.62 -14.52
N ALA A 129 19.70 2.79 -15.08
CA ALA A 129 19.74 4.05 -14.33
C ALA A 129 18.70 4.19 -13.20
N LEU A 130 17.84 3.19 -12.99
CA LEU A 130 16.91 3.12 -11.86
C LEU A 130 17.30 2.04 -10.82
N SER A 131 18.52 1.48 -10.87
CA SER A 131 18.90 0.31 -10.05
C SER A 131 18.74 0.57 -8.55
N SER A 132 19.06 1.77 -8.06
CA SER A 132 18.87 2.18 -6.65
C SER A 132 17.42 2.07 -6.20
N TRP A 133 16.46 2.41 -7.06
CA TRP A 133 15.03 2.26 -6.79
C TRP A 133 14.66 0.78 -6.66
N GLY A 134 15.09 -0.03 -7.63
CA GLY A 134 14.85 -1.47 -7.63
C GLY A 134 15.48 -2.18 -6.42
N VAL A 135 16.76 -1.91 -6.16
CA VAL A 135 17.52 -2.52 -5.06
C VAL A 135 17.00 -2.05 -3.70
N ALA A 136 16.55 -0.80 -3.53
CA ALA A 136 15.92 -0.34 -2.29
C ALA A 136 14.58 -1.05 -2.00
N LEU A 137 13.73 -1.21 -3.02
CA LEU A 137 12.48 -1.97 -2.90
C LEU A 137 12.76 -3.46 -2.59
N GLN A 138 13.70 -4.07 -3.31
CA GLN A 138 14.10 -5.48 -3.13
C GLN A 138 14.64 -5.74 -1.72
N LYS A 139 15.53 -4.87 -1.21
CA LYS A 139 16.13 -4.97 0.14
C LYS A 139 15.12 -4.79 1.28
N SER A 140 13.96 -4.17 1.03
CA SER A 140 12.89 -4.10 2.03
C SER A 140 12.18 -5.45 2.27
N GLY A 141 12.32 -6.41 1.34
CA GLY A 141 11.64 -7.71 1.37
C GLY A 141 10.13 -7.66 1.11
N GLY A 142 9.54 -6.47 0.93
CA GLY A 142 8.11 -6.28 0.72
C GLY A 142 7.65 -6.31 -0.75
N TYR A 143 8.57 -6.41 -1.71
CA TYR A 143 8.28 -6.19 -3.14
C TYR A 143 8.76 -7.34 -4.03
N SER A 144 8.11 -7.48 -5.18
CA SER A 144 8.52 -8.30 -6.32
C SER A 144 8.54 -7.41 -7.55
N LEU A 145 9.68 -7.34 -8.23
CA LEU A 145 9.93 -6.37 -9.29
C LEU A 145 10.10 -7.07 -10.63
N LYS A 146 9.62 -6.43 -11.70
CA LYS A 146 9.92 -6.81 -13.08
C LYS A 146 10.06 -5.58 -13.97
N THR A 147 10.70 -5.77 -15.12
CA THR A 147 10.67 -4.83 -16.24
C THR A 147 9.94 -5.46 -17.44
N LEU A 148 9.10 -4.70 -18.14
CA LEU A 148 8.45 -5.12 -19.38
C LEU A 148 9.46 -5.01 -20.54
N PRO A 149 9.98 -6.12 -21.11
CA PRO A 149 11.13 -6.01 -22.02
C PRO A 149 10.79 -5.32 -23.35
N SER A 150 11.75 -4.63 -23.94
CA SER A 150 11.60 -3.96 -25.24
C SER A 150 11.05 -4.89 -26.34
N GLY A 151 10.08 -4.39 -27.10
CA GLY A 151 9.32 -5.17 -28.09
C GLY A 151 8.17 -6.01 -27.52
N SER A 152 7.88 -5.92 -26.22
CA SER A 152 6.63 -6.37 -25.62
C SER A 152 5.50 -5.34 -25.81
N SER A 153 4.33 -5.57 -25.20
CA SER A 153 3.23 -4.61 -25.16
C SER A 153 2.47 -4.68 -23.82
N LEU A 154 1.83 -3.57 -23.44
CA LEU A 154 1.03 -3.49 -22.20
C LEU A 154 -0.37 -4.10 -22.38
N ALA A 155 -0.68 -5.13 -21.59
CA ALA A 155 -1.95 -5.85 -21.60
C ALA A 155 -2.55 -5.95 -20.19
N TYR A 156 -3.87 -6.05 -20.08
CA TYR A 156 -4.58 -6.24 -18.82
C TYR A 156 -5.71 -7.27 -18.97
N GLY A 157 -5.70 -8.30 -18.13
CA GLY A 157 -6.69 -9.39 -18.15
C GLY A 157 -6.40 -10.52 -19.13
N GLY A 158 -5.22 -10.51 -19.75
CA GLY A 158 -4.67 -11.62 -20.53
C GLY A 158 -3.91 -12.65 -19.67
N SER A 159 -3.03 -13.40 -20.30
CA SER A 159 -2.30 -14.54 -19.69
C SER A 159 -0.77 -14.43 -19.75
N SER A 160 -0.23 -13.26 -20.12
CA SER A 160 1.23 -13.03 -20.08
C SER A 160 1.73 -12.98 -18.63
N ALA A 161 2.96 -13.46 -18.39
CA ALA A 161 3.66 -13.28 -17.11
C ALA A 161 4.07 -11.82 -16.82
N THR A 162 3.81 -10.92 -17.78
CA THR A 162 3.92 -9.45 -17.69
C THR A 162 2.57 -8.73 -17.93
N ASP A 163 1.44 -9.44 -17.98
CA ASP A 163 0.11 -8.80 -18.03
C ASP A 163 -0.15 -8.05 -16.71
N LEU A 164 -0.68 -6.83 -16.80
CA LEU A 164 -0.91 -5.91 -15.69
C LEU A 164 -1.80 -6.48 -14.57
N SER A 165 -2.64 -7.49 -14.84
CA SER A 165 -3.38 -8.20 -13.80
C SER A 165 -2.50 -8.98 -12.81
N ASN A 166 -1.23 -9.20 -13.14
CA ASN A 166 -0.22 -9.82 -12.28
C ASN A 166 0.52 -8.80 -11.39
N PHE A 167 0.17 -7.52 -11.42
CA PHE A 167 0.87 -6.45 -10.70
C PHE A 167 -0.08 -5.60 -9.85
N ASP A 168 0.52 -4.85 -8.93
CA ASP A 168 -0.13 -3.86 -8.06
C ASP A 168 0.26 -2.43 -8.47
N THR A 169 1.41 -2.24 -9.16
CA THR A 169 1.84 -0.95 -9.70
C THR A 169 2.53 -1.09 -11.06
N LEU A 170 2.23 -0.14 -11.96
CA LEU A 170 2.94 0.12 -13.22
C LEU A 170 3.70 1.44 -13.09
N VAL A 171 4.99 1.43 -13.44
CA VAL A 171 5.83 2.62 -13.57
C VAL A 171 6.13 2.84 -15.05
N LEU A 172 5.81 4.03 -15.56
CA LEU A 172 6.08 4.51 -16.92
C LEU A 172 7.15 5.61 -16.84
N PRO A 173 8.46 5.27 -16.90
CA PRO A 173 9.52 6.25 -16.73
C PRO A 173 9.90 6.89 -18.08
N GLU A 174 9.38 8.09 -18.34
CA GLU A 174 9.63 8.86 -19.57
C GLU A 174 9.42 8.05 -20.87
N PRO A 175 8.19 7.56 -21.13
CA PRO A 175 7.91 6.79 -22.33
C PRO A 175 8.18 7.64 -23.58
N ASN A 176 8.93 7.06 -24.50
CA ASN A 176 9.47 7.69 -25.71
C ASN A 176 8.84 7.15 -27.00
N THR A 177 7.88 6.23 -26.92
CA THR A 177 7.08 5.72 -28.02
C THR A 177 5.60 5.80 -27.67
N ALA A 178 4.76 6.25 -28.59
CA ALA A 178 3.34 6.43 -28.31
C ALA A 178 2.57 5.11 -28.11
N PHE A 179 1.94 4.95 -26.95
CA PHE A 179 1.08 3.80 -26.61
C PHE A 179 -0.02 3.56 -27.65
N THR A 180 -0.23 2.29 -28.05
CA THR A 180 -1.37 1.95 -28.92
C THR A 180 -2.71 2.14 -28.21
N ALA A 181 -3.81 2.20 -28.98
CA ALA A 181 -5.15 2.26 -28.42
C ALA A 181 -5.50 1.06 -27.51
N ALA A 182 -4.90 -0.12 -27.77
CA ALA A 182 -5.05 -1.30 -26.91
C ALA A 182 -4.33 -1.12 -25.56
N GLU A 183 -3.12 -0.58 -25.59
CA GLU A 183 -2.30 -0.36 -24.39
C GLU A 183 -2.86 0.75 -23.51
N LYS A 184 -3.30 1.87 -24.10
CA LYS A 184 -4.06 2.89 -23.38
C LYS A 184 -5.33 2.32 -22.74
N THR A 185 -6.01 1.39 -23.42
CA THR A 185 -7.16 0.67 -22.84
C THR A 185 -6.75 -0.27 -21.71
N ALA A 186 -5.60 -0.94 -21.80
CA ALA A 186 -5.08 -1.82 -20.75
C ALA A 186 -4.68 -1.03 -19.50
N ILE A 187 -3.86 0.02 -19.65
CA ILE A 187 -3.41 0.91 -18.55
C ILE A 187 -4.61 1.51 -17.82
N MET A 188 -5.56 2.10 -18.56
CA MET A 188 -6.71 2.75 -17.95
C MET A 188 -7.66 1.77 -17.26
N ASN A 189 -7.82 0.53 -17.75
CA ASN A 189 -8.58 -0.50 -17.04
C ASN A 189 -7.82 -1.06 -15.83
N PHE A 190 -6.49 -1.19 -15.89
CA PHE A 190 -5.67 -1.59 -14.75
C PHE A 190 -5.85 -0.63 -13.58
N VAL A 191 -5.69 0.69 -13.81
CA VAL A 191 -5.95 1.71 -12.78
C VAL A 191 -7.39 1.66 -12.29
N LYS A 192 -8.37 1.70 -13.20
CA LYS A 192 -9.81 1.71 -12.86
C LYS A 192 -10.23 0.57 -11.92
N ASN A 193 -9.56 -0.58 -11.98
CA ASN A 193 -9.87 -1.76 -11.18
C ASN A 193 -9.03 -1.90 -9.89
N GLY A 194 -8.04 -1.04 -9.64
CA GLY A 194 -7.27 -1.01 -8.39
C GLY A 194 -5.75 -0.87 -8.55
N GLY A 195 -5.22 -0.86 -9.77
CA GLY A 195 -3.78 -0.72 -10.02
C GLY A 195 -3.25 0.68 -9.72
N GLY A 196 -2.03 0.75 -9.19
CA GLY A 196 -1.27 1.99 -9.08
C GLY A 196 -0.57 2.36 -10.39
N LEU A 197 -0.68 3.59 -10.85
CA LEU A 197 0.06 4.11 -12.02
C LEU A 197 1.02 5.23 -11.61
N PHE A 198 2.31 5.03 -11.83
CA PHE A 198 3.34 6.06 -11.74
C PHE A 198 3.71 6.53 -13.14
N MET A 199 3.42 7.78 -13.47
CA MET A 199 3.88 8.42 -14.70
C MET A 199 5.05 9.35 -14.38
N ILE A 200 6.18 9.20 -15.07
CA ILE A 200 7.26 10.17 -15.03
C ILE A 200 7.40 10.75 -16.44
N SER A 201 7.38 12.07 -16.54
CA SER A 201 7.61 12.83 -17.78
C SER A 201 8.90 13.61 -17.64
N ASP A 202 9.52 13.94 -18.76
CA ASP A 202 10.50 15.03 -18.84
C ASP A 202 9.85 16.23 -19.58
N HIS A 203 10.66 17.15 -20.12
CA HIS A 203 10.27 18.39 -20.78
C HIS A 203 9.81 18.23 -22.24
N THR A 204 9.36 19.32 -22.86
CA THR A 204 9.30 19.43 -24.34
C THR A 204 10.70 19.38 -24.95
N ALA A 205 10.89 18.66 -26.06
CA ALA A 205 12.18 18.16 -26.56
C ALA A 205 12.83 17.10 -25.64
N SER A 206 12.03 16.19 -25.07
CA SER A 206 12.48 14.95 -24.43
C SER A 206 12.50 13.75 -25.38
N ASP A 207 12.06 13.91 -26.63
CA ASP A 207 12.17 12.91 -27.70
C ASP A 207 13.63 12.39 -27.86
N ARG A 208 13.93 11.22 -27.26
CA ARG A 208 15.24 10.55 -27.29
C ARG A 208 15.40 9.63 -28.49
N ASN A 209 14.31 9.16 -29.10
CA ASN A 209 14.34 8.20 -30.22
C ASN A 209 14.27 8.89 -31.61
N ASN A 210 13.89 10.16 -31.65
CA ASN A 210 13.66 11.02 -32.82
C ASN A 210 12.43 10.62 -33.67
N ASP A 211 11.36 10.09 -33.06
CA ASP A 211 10.10 9.77 -33.75
C ASP A 211 9.14 10.98 -33.89
N GLY A 212 9.40 12.06 -33.16
CA GLY A 212 8.59 13.27 -33.11
C GLY A 212 7.67 13.37 -31.88
N LYS A 213 7.89 12.56 -30.84
CA LYS A 213 7.08 12.55 -29.60
C LYS A 213 7.90 12.74 -28.33
N ASP A 214 7.60 13.84 -27.63
CA ASP A 214 7.99 14.02 -26.23
C ASP A 214 7.15 13.14 -25.29
N SER A 215 7.74 12.73 -24.17
CA SER A 215 7.03 12.05 -23.07
C SER A 215 5.78 12.82 -22.60
N VAL A 216 5.86 14.16 -22.53
CA VAL A 216 4.73 15.07 -22.26
C VAL A 216 3.55 14.82 -23.19
N GLN A 217 3.80 14.57 -24.48
CA GLN A 217 2.75 14.35 -25.48
C GLN A 217 2.15 12.95 -25.34
N ILE A 218 3.00 11.94 -25.09
CA ILE A 218 2.59 10.54 -24.97
C ILE A 218 1.71 10.33 -23.72
N LEU A 219 2.09 10.92 -22.59
CA LEU A 219 1.33 10.82 -21.33
C LEU A 219 0.04 11.65 -21.36
N ASN A 220 0.02 12.83 -21.98
CA ASN A 220 -1.23 13.57 -22.22
C ASN A 220 -2.17 12.83 -23.19
N ASP A 221 -1.66 12.12 -24.20
CA ASP A 221 -2.47 11.31 -25.12
C ASP A 221 -3.04 10.04 -24.45
N LEU A 222 -2.33 9.44 -23.49
CA LEU A 222 -2.89 8.42 -22.59
C LEU A 222 -4.11 8.95 -21.81
N MET A 223 -3.97 10.11 -21.16
CA MET A 223 -5.04 10.69 -20.32
C MET A 223 -6.24 11.22 -21.13
N SER A 224 -6.01 11.83 -22.29
CA SER A 224 -7.04 12.53 -23.07
C SER A 224 -7.59 11.77 -24.29
N ASN A 225 -6.92 10.70 -24.73
CA ASN A 225 -7.26 9.98 -25.97
C ASN A 225 -7.23 8.45 -25.76
N ASN A 226 -8.02 7.97 -24.80
CA ASN A 226 -8.28 6.55 -24.55
C ASN A 226 -9.79 6.24 -24.64
N SER A 227 -10.17 4.95 -24.66
CA SER A 227 -11.57 4.51 -24.77
C SER A 227 -12.19 3.98 -23.47
N VAL A 228 -11.60 4.32 -22.31
CA VAL A 228 -12.09 3.92 -20.97
C VAL A 228 -12.71 5.11 -20.24
N ASP A 229 -12.02 6.25 -20.29
CA ASP A 229 -12.49 7.58 -19.89
C ASP A 229 -11.51 8.64 -20.44
N SER A 230 -11.99 9.56 -21.28
CA SER A 230 -11.21 10.65 -21.88
C SER A 230 -11.64 12.04 -21.38
N THR A 231 -12.42 12.11 -20.29
CA THR A 231 -12.99 13.36 -19.75
C THR A 231 -12.14 14.01 -18.65
N ASP A 232 -10.81 13.94 -18.81
CA ASP A 232 -9.79 14.23 -17.78
C ASP A 232 -9.93 13.33 -16.53
N PRO A 233 -9.75 12.01 -16.69
CA PRO A 233 -10.04 11.01 -15.64
C PRO A 233 -9.18 11.17 -14.38
N PHE A 234 -8.03 11.86 -14.46
CA PHE A 234 -7.11 12.06 -13.34
C PHE A 234 -7.17 13.48 -12.78
N GLY A 235 -7.90 14.41 -13.41
CA GLY A 235 -8.02 15.80 -12.98
C GLY A 235 -6.76 16.63 -13.19
N PHE A 236 -5.90 16.29 -14.16
CA PHE A 236 -4.75 17.12 -14.52
C PHE A 236 -4.27 16.90 -15.96
N SER A 237 -3.61 17.92 -16.50
CA SER A 237 -2.82 17.81 -17.73
C SER A 237 -1.37 18.20 -17.45
N ILE A 238 -0.44 17.48 -18.07
CA ILE A 238 0.99 17.80 -17.99
C ILE A 238 1.24 19.01 -18.90
N ASP A 239 1.92 20.03 -18.37
CA ASP A 239 2.19 21.27 -19.07
C ASP A 239 3.23 21.05 -20.19
N SER A 240 3.06 21.71 -21.34
CA SER A 240 4.07 21.68 -22.42
C SER A 240 5.17 22.71 -22.16
N LEU A 241 6.08 22.40 -21.24
CA LEU A 241 7.17 23.28 -20.81
C LEU A 241 8.54 22.62 -20.91
N ASN A 242 9.58 23.46 -20.84
CA ASN A 242 10.91 23.12 -20.36
C ASN A 242 11.26 24.18 -19.28
N ILE A 243 11.69 23.76 -18.09
CA ILE A 243 11.84 24.64 -16.91
C ILE A 243 13.27 24.62 -16.34
N ASP A 244 13.91 25.79 -16.20
CA ASP A 244 15.29 25.88 -15.69
C ASP A 244 15.46 25.23 -14.31
N SER A 245 16.47 24.37 -14.16
CA SER A 245 16.72 23.47 -13.02
C SER A 245 16.52 24.08 -11.63
N GLY A 246 15.99 23.29 -10.68
CA GLY A 246 15.79 23.75 -9.31
C GLY A 246 15.35 22.68 -8.32
N TYR A 247 15.06 23.11 -7.09
CA TYR A 247 14.64 22.25 -5.98
C TYR A 247 13.22 22.58 -5.52
N PRO A 248 12.18 21.99 -6.14
CA PRO A 248 10.78 22.23 -5.79
C PRO A 248 10.47 21.63 -4.42
N ALA A 249 9.65 22.33 -3.64
CA ALA A 249 9.40 22.00 -2.23
C ALA A 249 8.12 21.20 -2.04
N ALA A 250 8.12 20.26 -1.10
CA ALA A 250 6.93 19.57 -0.64
C ALA A 250 5.97 20.55 0.08
N ILE A 251 4.66 20.27 0.01
CA ILE A 251 3.67 20.97 0.84
C ILE A 251 3.79 20.56 2.30
N SER A 252 3.32 21.42 3.20
CA SER A 252 3.25 21.13 4.64
C SER A 252 2.00 20.31 4.98
N ASP A 253 1.98 19.03 4.61
CA ASP A 253 0.93 18.07 5.01
C ASP A 253 1.56 16.87 5.73
N SER A 254 1.59 16.94 7.07
CA SER A 254 2.15 15.91 7.95
C SER A 254 1.35 14.60 8.00
N THR A 255 0.27 14.48 7.21
CA THR A 255 -0.59 13.29 7.14
C THR A 255 -0.54 12.60 5.78
N ASP A 256 0.19 13.15 4.80
CA ASP A 256 0.28 12.59 3.46
C ASP A 256 1.21 11.35 3.42
N PRO A 257 0.72 10.18 2.94
CA PRO A 257 1.50 8.94 2.95
C PRO A 257 2.64 8.92 1.91
N VAL A 258 2.61 9.78 0.89
CA VAL A 258 3.72 9.93 -0.07
C VAL A 258 4.80 10.85 0.54
N LEU A 259 4.40 11.91 1.26
CA LEU A 259 5.37 12.80 1.91
C LEU A 259 5.97 12.22 3.21
N HIS A 260 5.26 11.36 3.93
CA HIS A 260 5.68 10.83 5.24
C HIS A 260 5.57 9.30 5.36
N GLY A 261 5.75 8.58 4.25
CA GLY A 261 5.76 7.13 4.20
C GLY A 261 6.98 6.46 4.86
N SER A 262 6.99 5.13 4.84
CA SER A 262 7.97 4.30 5.55
C SER A 262 9.42 4.41 5.04
N PHE A 263 9.65 4.97 3.86
CA PHE A 263 10.99 5.16 3.30
C PHE A 263 11.61 6.53 3.62
N GLY A 264 10.88 7.40 4.32
CA GLY A 264 11.40 8.67 4.85
C GLY A 264 10.44 9.83 4.67
N THR A 265 10.83 11.00 5.18
CA THR A 265 10.11 12.26 4.94
C THR A 265 10.63 12.95 3.68
N VAL A 266 9.73 13.23 2.75
CA VAL A 266 9.97 14.08 1.60
C VAL A 266 9.90 15.54 2.03
N THR A 267 10.92 16.32 1.68
CA THR A 267 10.96 17.77 1.92
C THR A 267 11.08 18.57 0.62
N LYS A 268 11.78 18.01 -0.37
CA LYS A 268 11.96 18.55 -1.71
C LYS A 268 12.17 17.45 -2.75
N SER A 269 12.00 17.81 -4.01
CA SER A 269 12.64 17.09 -5.11
C SER A 269 13.74 17.96 -5.74
N LEU A 270 14.32 17.45 -6.82
CA LEU A 270 15.16 18.10 -7.81
C LEU A 270 14.33 18.22 -9.11
N PHE A 271 14.71 19.11 -10.01
CA PHE A 271 14.63 18.87 -11.45
C PHE A 271 15.82 19.47 -12.19
N ALA A 272 16.30 18.81 -13.24
CA ALA A 272 17.49 19.16 -14.03
C ALA A 272 17.12 19.54 -15.47
N ASN A 273 16.15 20.46 -15.59
CA ASN A 273 15.16 20.59 -16.68
C ASN A 273 13.94 19.68 -16.43
N GLY A 274 12.83 19.86 -17.17
CA GLY A 274 11.59 19.10 -16.92
C GLY A 274 10.30 19.89 -17.22
N THR A 275 9.21 19.54 -16.55
CA THR A 275 7.90 20.20 -16.66
C THR A 275 7.09 20.18 -15.35
N THR A 276 5.83 20.63 -15.39
CA THR A 276 4.83 20.55 -14.31
C THR A 276 3.49 20.04 -14.82
N ALA A 277 2.50 19.94 -13.94
CA ALA A 277 1.10 19.75 -14.29
C ALA A 277 0.21 20.91 -13.79
N THR A 278 -0.87 21.13 -14.54
CA THR A 278 -1.99 21.99 -14.17
C THR A 278 -3.16 21.13 -13.70
N LEU A 279 -3.63 21.38 -12.47
CA LEU A 279 -4.65 20.60 -11.77
C LEU A 279 -6.06 21.15 -12.00
N LYS A 280 -7.03 20.23 -12.07
CA LYS A 280 -8.44 20.46 -12.36
C LYS A 280 -9.32 19.68 -11.37
N PRO A 281 -9.34 20.08 -10.08
CA PRO A 281 -10.16 19.43 -9.05
C PRO A 281 -11.68 19.55 -9.26
N ALA A 282 -12.13 20.24 -10.32
CA ALA A 282 -13.52 20.25 -10.78
C ALA A 282 -13.85 19.03 -11.67
N ASP A 283 -12.86 18.45 -12.35
CA ASP A 283 -13.01 17.29 -13.23
C ASP A 283 -12.80 16.00 -12.43
N ASN A 284 -11.79 15.96 -11.54
CA ASN A 284 -11.61 14.91 -10.54
C ASN A 284 -11.10 15.50 -9.21
N SER A 285 -11.90 15.42 -8.14
CA SER A 285 -11.60 16.02 -6.84
C SER A 285 -10.50 15.32 -6.02
N ALA A 286 -10.04 14.13 -6.42
CA ALA A 286 -8.94 13.42 -5.77
C ALA A 286 -7.56 13.97 -6.15
N VAL A 287 -7.48 14.86 -7.15
CA VAL A 287 -6.21 15.41 -7.62
C VAL A 287 -5.57 16.37 -6.61
N LYS A 288 -4.30 16.14 -6.29
CA LYS A 288 -3.54 16.88 -5.28
C LYS A 288 -2.09 17.04 -5.72
N GLY A 289 -1.61 18.27 -5.89
CA GLY A 289 -0.18 18.53 -6.04
C GLY A 289 0.52 18.46 -4.68
N LEU A 290 1.62 17.70 -4.60
CA LEU A 290 2.37 17.45 -3.37
C LEU A 290 3.70 18.18 -3.32
N VAL A 291 4.33 18.44 -4.46
CA VAL A 291 5.62 19.13 -4.58
C VAL A 291 5.47 20.21 -5.66
N TYR A 292 5.87 21.45 -5.37
CA TYR A 292 5.68 22.61 -6.26
C TYR A 292 6.98 23.36 -6.55
N ARG A 293 7.06 23.93 -7.76
CA ARG A 293 8.11 24.88 -8.12
C ARG A 293 8.10 26.09 -7.18
N SER A 294 9.28 26.67 -6.95
CA SER A 294 9.41 27.89 -6.12
C SER A 294 8.48 29.00 -6.62
N GLY A 295 7.62 29.51 -5.74
CA GLY A 295 6.62 30.54 -6.06
C GLY A 295 5.26 30.02 -6.53
N TYR A 296 5.07 28.70 -6.67
CA TYR A 296 3.80 28.08 -7.09
C TYR A 296 3.11 27.33 -5.94
N SER A 297 1.79 27.20 -6.05
CA SER A 297 0.92 26.43 -5.13
C SER A 297 -0.48 26.30 -5.74
N GLY A 298 -1.26 25.32 -5.29
CA GLY A 298 -2.64 25.13 -5.76
C GLY A 298 -2.68 24.48 -7.14
N ASN A 299 -3.38 25.07 -8.10
CA ASN A 299 -3.72 24.37 -9.34
C ASN A 299 -2.66 24.45 -10.47
N THR A 300 -1.51 25.10 -10.27
CA THR A 300 -0.48 25.23 -11.32
C THR A 300 0.94 25.10 -10.76
N GLY A 301 1.88 24.68 -11.62
CA GLY A 301 3.28 24.52 -11.23
C GLY A 301 3.53 23.37 -10.26
N ALA A 302 2.60 22.41 -10.20
CA ALA A 302 2.75 21.17 -9.44
C ALA A 302 3.75 20.26 -10.16
N PHE A 303 4.85 19.94 -9.50
CA PHE A 303 5.94 19.14 -10.03
C PHE A 303 5.80 17.65 -9.65
N PHE A 304 5.18 17.37 -8.51
CA PHE A 304 4.68 16.05 -8.16
C PHE A 304 3.18 16.12 -7.84
N VAL A 305 2.40 15.18 -8.37
CA VAL A 305 0.94 15.12 -8.25
C VAL A 305 0.50 13.71 -7.89
N THR A 306 -0.54 13.60 -7.06
CA THR A 306 -1.31 12.37 -6.83
C THR A 306 -2.76 12.56 -7.25
N SER A 307 -3.44 11.48 -7.63
CA SER A 307 -4.87 11.42 -7.93
C SER A 307 -5.39 9.98 -7.79
N ALA A 308 -6.70 9.76 -7.96
CA ALA A 308 -7.33 8.44 -7.95
C ALA A 308 -8.27 8.26 -9.14
N PHE A 309 -8.43 7.04 -9.65
CA PHE A 309 -9.36 6.73 -10.74
C PHE A 309 -9.97 5.34 -10.60
N GLY A 310 -11.30 5.29 -10.51
CA GLY A 310 -12.04 4.05 -10.23
C GLY A 310 -11.73 3.54 -8.83
N LYS A 311 -10.80 2.58 -8.72
CA LYS A 311 -10.25 2.07 -7.45
C LYS A 311 -8.73 2.26 -7.33
N GLY A 312 -8.06 2.67 -8.41
CA GLY A 312 -6.61 2.78 -8.47
C GLY A 312 -6.10 4.16 -8.08
N ARG A 313 -4.82 4.20 -7.75
CA ARG A 313 -4.07 5.41 -7.39
C ARG A 313 -3.19 5.83 -8.56
N VAL A 314 -2.96 7.13 -8.74
CA VAL A 314 -2.16 7.70 -9.82
C VAL A 314 -1.17 8.70 -9.23
N ALA A 315 0.09 8.62 -9.65
CA ALA A 315 1.11 9.61 -9.35
C ALA A 315 1.78 10.12 -10.63
N PHE A 316 2.17 11.39 -10.63
CA PHE A 316 2.90 12.04 -11.71
C PHE A 316 4.12 12.80 -11.16
N TRP A 317 5.26 12.69 -11.85
CA TRP A 317 6.51 13.41 -11.58
C TRP A 317 7.01 14.07 -12.88
N GLY A 318 7.36 15.36 -12.81
CA GLY A 318 7.69 16.19 -13.99
C GLY A 318 9.14 16.22 -14.47
N ASP A 319 10.01 15.31 -14.02
CA ASP A 319 11.37 15.12 -14.56
C ASP A 319 11.81 13.66 -14.32
N SER A 320 12.61 13.08 -15.22
CA SER A 320 13.24 11.76 -15.10
C SER A 320 14.62 11.81 -14.43
N SER A 321 15.33 12.93 -14.49
CA SER A 321 16.62 13.15 -13.79
C SER A 321 16.61 12.87 -12.27
N PRO A 322 15.50 13.03 -11.51
CA PRO A 322 15.45 12.74 -10.08
C PRO A 322 15.35 11.25 -9.75
N ILE A 323 15.01 10.40 -10.73
CA ILE A 323 14.94 8.94 -10.57
C ILE A 323 16.17 8.21 -11.14
N ASP A 324 16.99 8.91 -11.92
CA ASP A 324 18.31 8.49 -12.40
C ASP A 324 19.33 8.48 -11.24
N ASP A 325 20.10 7.39 -11.14
CA ASP A 325 21.13 7.15 -10.12
C ASP A 325 22.55 6.98 -10.70
N GLY A 326 22.73 7.14 -12.00
CA GLY A 326 24.02 6.97 -12.69
C GLY A 326 24.53 5.53 -12.85
N THR A 327 23.79 4.49 -12.43
CA THR A 327 24.20 3.07 -12.53
C THR A 327 23.88 2.41 -13.88
N GLY A 328 23.51 3.21 -14.89
CA GLY A 328 23.11 2.73 -16.20
C GLY A 328 24.22 2.20 -17.11
N GLN A 329 23.81 1.75 -18.29
CA GLN A 329 24.63 1.04 -19.27
C GLN A 329 25.79 1.90 -19.83
N SER A 330 26.90 1.21 -20.10
CA SER A 330 28.15 1.81 -20.60
C SER A 330 27.97 2.54 -21.94
N GLY A 331 28.02 3.87 -21.89
CA GLY A 331 27.93 4.76 -23.06
C GLY A 331 26.97 5.92 -22.84
N ASN A 332 26.03 5.75 -21.90
CA ASN A 332 25.06 6.76 -21.52
C ASN A 332 25.73 7.92 -20.75
N THR A 333 25.15 9.12 -20.85
CA THR A 333 25.53 10.28 -20.05
C THR A 333 24.35 10.63 -19.17
N LEU A 334 24.44 10.21 -17.91
CA LEU A 334 23.36 10.17 -16.93
C LEU A 334 23.53 11.28 -15.87
N TYR A 335 22.49 11.51 -15.08
CA TYR A 335 22.43 12.49 -14.00
C TYR A 335 22.02 11.77 -12.70
N ASP A 336 22.95 11.58 -11.75
CA ASP A 336 22.59 11.03 -10.43
C ASP A 336 21.80 12.07 -9.61
N GLY A 337 20.49 12.08 -9.82
CA GLY A 337 19.53 12.87 -9.05
C GLY A 337 18.97 12.08 -7.89
N TRP A 338 18.97 10.75 -7.94
CA TRP A 338 18.52 9.88 -6.86
C TRP A 338 19.24 10.19 -5.55
N ASN A 339 20.58 10.40 -5.61
CA ASN A 339 21.43 10.71 -4.46
C ASN A 339 21.67 12.22 -4.24
N ASP A 340 20.91 13.13 -4.89
CA ASP A 340 21.09 14.58 -4.71
C ASP A 340 20.82 15.01 -3.26
N SER A 341 21.89 15.42 -2.57
CA SER A 341 21.89 15.86 -1.16
C SER A 341 21.06 17.12 -0.82
N GLY A 342 20.62 17.87 -1.83
CA GLY A 342 19.69 19.01 -1.71
C GLY A 342 18.22 18.62 -1.82
N ALA A 343 17.92 17.38 -2.20
CA ALA A 343 16.59 16.82 -2.43
C ALA A 343 16.29 15.61 -1.52
N THR A 344 15.12 14.99 -1.71
CA THR A 344 14.68 13.76 -1.02
C THR A 344 14.05 12.77 -2.02
N ASN A 345 14.66 12.65 -3.21
CA ASN A 345 14.08 11.96 -4.36
C ASN A 345 13.85 10.46 -4.10
N ALA A 346 14.83 9.76 -3.52
CA ALA A 346 14.68 8.36 -3.12
C ALA A 346 13.46 8.12 -2.21
N ALA A 347 13.22 8.99 -1.22
CA ALA A 347 12.06 8.87 -0.34
C ALA A 347 10.74 9.11 -1.09
N LEU A 348 10.70 10.09 -2.01
CA LEU A 348 9.54 10.40 -2.85
C LEU A 348 9.18 9.23 -3.77
N ALA A 349 10.17 8.68 -4.48
CA ALA A 349 10.01 7.51 -5.36
C ALA A 349 9.48 6.29 -4.60
N LEU A 350 10.10 5.95 -3.47
CA LEU A 350 9.77 4.75 -2.70
C LEU A 350 8.44 4.87 -1.94
N ASN A 351 8.15 6.02 -1.33
CA ASN A 351 6.84 6.26 -0.70
C ASN A 351 5.72 6.29 -1.75
N ALA A 352 5.95 6.90 -2.92
CA ALA A 352 4.97 6.87 -4.01
C ALA A 352 4.75 5.44 -4.54
N THR A 353 5.81 4.63 -4.68
CA THR A 353 5.65 3.19 -5.05
C THR A 353 4.83 2.44 -4.00
N ALA A 354 5.10 2.65 -2.71
CA ALA A 354 4.36 2.04 -1.62
C ALA A 354 2.87 2.44 -1.68
N TRP A 355 2.60 3.74 -1.80
CA TRP A 355 1.26 4.30 -1.91
C TRP A 355 0.51 3.76 -3.14
N LEU A 356 1.13 3.75 -4.31
CA LEU A 356 0.53 3.20 -5.53
C LEU A 356 0.22 1.70 -5.41
N ALA A 357 1.05 0.93 -4.71
CA ALA A 357 0.87 -0.51 -4.51
C ALA A 357 -0.14 -0.86 -3.39
N GLY A 358 -0.91 0.11 -2.88
CA GLY A 358 -1.90 -0.08 -1.82
C GLY A 358 -1.33 -0.06 -0.40
N SER A 359 -0.04 0.24 -0.23
CA SER A 359 0.64 0.31 1.07
C SER A 359 0.58 1.74 1.64
N GLY A 360 0.38 1.85 2.95
CA GLY A 360 0.10 3.13 3.61
C GLY A 360 -1.38 3.53 3.53
N ALA A 361 -1.89 4.12 4.61
CA ALA A 361 -3.27 4.55 4.72
C ALA A 361 -3.48 5.87 3.97
N ASP A 362 -4.56 5.96 3.18
CA ASP A 362 -4.96 7.23 2.56
C ASP A 362 -5.46 8.22 3.61
N SER A 363 -4.90 9.42 3.58
CA SER A 363 -5.43 10.60 4.27
C SER A 363 -6.43 11.40 3.41
N GLY A 364 -6.85 10.89 2.25
CA GLY A 364 -7.91 11.52 1.46
C GLY A 364 -8.35 10.86 0.14
N ASP A 365 -9.15 9.79 0.21
CA ASP A 365 -10.34 9.61 -0.67
C ASP A 365 -11.36 8.62 -0.02
N PRO A 366 -12.69 8.77 -0.18
CA PRO A 366 -13.66 7.97 0.55
C PRO A 366 -14.08 6.69 -0.19
N GLY A 367 -13.13 5.81 -0.52
CA GLY A 367 -13.38 4.58 -1.29
C GLY A 367 -12.57 3.35 -0.84
N THR A 368 -13.24 2.33 -0.31
CA THR A 368 -12.69 0.97 -0.07
C THR A 368 -11.33 0.91 0.62
N GLY A 369 -11.26 1.25 1.91
CA GLY A 369 -10.09 0.92 2.73
C GLY A 369 -9.93 -0.60 2.88
N SER A 370 -8.68 -1.08 2.82
CA SER A 370 -8.34 -2.45 3.20
C SER A 370 -8.45 -2.59 4.72
N CYS A 371 -9.28 -3.53 5.19
CA CYS A 371 -9.51 -3.64 6.62
C CYS A 371 -8.29 -4.25 7.34
N THR A 372 -7.57 -3.43 8.10
CA THR A 372 -6.59 -3.92 9.07
C THR A 372 -7.34 -4.33 10.33
N ALA A 373 -7.28 -5.61 10.68
CA ALA A 373 -8.02 -6.14 11.82
C ALA A 373 -7.59 -5.48 13.13
N ALA A 374 -8.54 -4.88 13.85
CA ALA A 374 -8.27 -4.05 15.02
C ALA A 374 -9.47 -3.99 15.98
N GLN A 375 -9.21 -3.48 17.19
CA GLN A 375 -10.23 -3.22 18.21
C GLN A 375 -10.41 -1.72 18.38
N LEU A 376 -11.62 -1.20 18.15
CA LEU A 376 -11.89 0.24 18.09
C LEU A 376 -12.32 0.89 19.41
N LEU A 377 -12.75 0.12 20.42
CA LEU A 377 -13.13 0.64 21.74
C LEU A 377 -11.91 0.72 22.66
N GLY A 378 -11.59 1.94 23.11
CA GLY A 378 -10.63 2.17 24.19
C GLY A 378 -11.22 1.81 25.56
N ASN A 379 -10.37 1.37 26.49
CA ASN A 379 -10.75 0.88 27.83
C ASN A 379 -11.87 -0.19 27.79
N ALA A 380 -11.64 -1.24 27.00
CA ALA A 380 -12.57 -2.34 26.71
C ALA A 380 -13.21 -3.00 27.94
N GLY A 381 -12.39 -3.40 28.92
CA GLY A 381 -12.80 -3.98 30.21
C GLY A 381 -12.76 -2.98 31.37
N PHE A 382 -12.99 -1.69 31.07
CA PHE A 382 -13.17 -0.60 32.04
C PHE A 382 -12.03 -0.27 33.05
N GLU A 383 -10.96 -1.06 33.15
CA GLU A 383 -9.84 -0.95 34.12
C GLU A 383 -9.24 0.45 34.31
N SER A 384 -9.23 1.33 33.30
CA SER A 384 -8.76 2.72 33.43
C SER A 384 -9.80 3.69 34.06
N GLY A 385 -10.96 3.18 34.47
CA GLY A 385 -12.08 4.00 34.95
C GLY A 385 -12.77 4.84 33.87
N ALA A 386 -13.45 5.91 34.30
CA ALA A 386 -14.21 6.81 33.43
C ALA A 386 -13.34 7.81 32.61
N THR A 387 -12.14 7.41 32.18
CA THR A 387 -11.22 8.26 31.40
C THR A 387 -11.51 8.29 29.91
N THR A 388 -12.12 7.22 29.38
CA THR A 388 -12.22 6.95 27.92
C THR A 388 -13.67 6.82 27.45
N TRP A 389 -14.56 6.43 28.36
CA TRP A 389 -16.00 6.35 28.15
C TRP A 389 -16.68 7.58 28.75
N SER A 390 -17.67 8.12 28.05
CA SER A 390 -18.61 9.08 28.62
C SER A 390 -19.71 8.30 29.35
N ALA A 391 -19.90 8.53 30.64
CA ALA A 391 -20.86 7.76 31.44
C ALA A 391 -21.54 8.64 32.50
N THR A 392 -22.70 8.20 33.01
CA THR A 392 -23.25 8.80 34.25
C THR A 392 -22.27 8.59 35.40
N SER A 393 -22.17 9.58 36.30
CA SER A 393 -21.25 9.55 37.44
C SER A 393 -21.51 8.35 38.35
N GLY A 394 -20.56 7.41 38.40
CA GLY A 394 -20.63 6.20 39.21
C GLY A 394 -20.85 4.90 38.42
N VAL A 395 -21.25 5.00 37.13
CA VAL A 395 -21.52 3.83 36.27
C VAL A 395 -20.26 2.97 36.09
N ILE A 396 -19.11 3.57 35.79
CA ILE A 396 -17.85 2.81 35.73
C ILE A 396 -17.25 2.73 37.12
N THR A 397 -17.16 1.52 37.65
CA THR A 397 -16.95 1.25 39.08
C THR A 397 -16.17 -0.03 39.33
N ASN A 398 -15.57 -0.13 40.50
CA ASN A 398 -14.96 -1.35 41.06
C ASN A 398 -15.60 -1.72 42.41
N SER A 399 -16.89 -1.40 42.56
CA SER A 399 -17.70 -1.79 43.71
C SER A 399 -17.74 -3.31 43.90
N THR A 400 -17.98 -3.77 45.13
CA THR A 400 -18.20 -5.19 45.43
C THR A 400 -19.70 -5.54 45.54
N GLY A 401 -20.59 -4.61 45.18
CA GLY A 401 -22.04 -4.85 45.14
C GLY A 401 -22.46 -5.70 43.94
N GLU A 402 -21.71 -5.59 42.85
CA GLU A 402 -21.77 -6.45 41.67
C GLU A 402 -20.38 -7.03 41.40
N LYS A 403 -20.25 -7.91 40.40
CA LYS A 403 -18.96 -8.56 40.09
C LYS A 403 -18.50 -8.31 38.67
N ALA A 404 -17.26 -7.84 38.50
CA ALA A 404 -16.57 -7.79 37.20
C ALA A 404 -16.41 -9.20 36.56
N ARG A 405 -16.37 -9.27 35.22
CA ARG A 405 -16.15 -10.52 34.48
C ARG A 405 -14.67 -10.80 34.30
N SER A 406 -13.90 -9.78 33.93
CA SER A 406 -12.43 -9.75 33.95
C SER A 406 -11.95 -8.64 34.91
N GLY A 407 -10.65 -8.36 34.95
CA GLY A 407 -10.11 -7.19 35.66
C GLY A 407 -10.56 -7.01 37.12
N SER A 408 -10.99 -5.79 37.44
CA SER A 408 -11.58 -5.36 38.72
C SER A 408 -12.60 -4.21 38.56
N TYR A 409 -12.64 -3.52 37.42
CA TYR A 409 -13.66 -2.56 37.04
C TYR A 409 -14.70 -3.18 36.11
N TYR A 410 -15.86 -2.55 36.06
CA TYR A 410 -16.97 -2.88 35.15
C TYR A 410 -17.87 -1.64 34.99
N ALA A 411 -18.83 -1.70 34.06
CA ALA A 411 -19.88 -0.70 33.97
C ALA A 411 -21.20 -1.24 34.56
N TRP A 412 -21.76 -0.52 35.53
CA TRP A 412 -23.03 -0.82 36.19
C TRP A 412 -24.01 0.31 35.86
N LEU A 413 -25.11 -0.02 35.17
CA LEU A 413 -26.20 0.92 34.92
C LEU A 413 -27.41 0.50 35.77
N ASP A 414 -28.12 1.50 36.30
CA ASP A 414 -29.30 1.34 37.16
C ASP A 414 -28.98 0.56 38.47
N GLY A 415 -29.85 -0.34 38.94
CA GLY A 415 -29.65 -1.11 40.18
C GLY A 415 -29.99 -0.37 41.48
N ASN A 416 -30.74 0.73 41.41
CA ASN A 416 -31.03 1.61 42.56
C ASN A 416 -32.37 1.27 43.25
N GLY A 417 -33.25 0.52 42.58
CA GLY A 417 -34.65 0.34 42.98
C GLY A 417 -35.50 1.62 42.88
N THR A 418 -35.04 2.63 42.15
CA THR A 418 -35.70 3.94 42.02
C THR A 418 -35.51 4.51 40.62
N ALA A 419 -36.46 5.33 40.16
CA ALA A 419 -36.51 5.72 38.75
C ALA A 419 -35.24 6.47 38.29
N THR A 420 -34.36 5.75 37.61
CA THR A 420 -33.04 6.19 37.13
C THR A 420 -32.92 5.96 35.63
N THR A 421 -31.90 6.55 35.01
CA THR A 421 -31.64 6.43 33.57
C THR A 421 -30.15 6.63 33.35
N ASP A 422 -29.39 5.56 33.53
CA ASP A 422 -27.95 5.62 33.32
C ASP A 422 -27.55 5.54 31.86
N THR A 423 -26.38 6.10 31.54
CA THR A 423 -25.82 6.07 30.19
C THR A 423 -24.34 5.76 30.21
N LEU A 424 -23.89 5.10 29.14
CA LEU A 424 -22.50 4.77 28.86
C LEU A 424 -22.28 4.86 27.34
N SER A 425 -21.30 5.61 26.88
CA SER A 425 -21.04 5.77 25.44
C SER A 425 -19.58 6.04 25.07
N GLN A 426 -19.22 5.61 23.86
CA GLN A 426 -17.94 5.94 23.23
C GLN A 426 -18.16 6.20 21.73
N SER A 427 -17.54 7.27 21.22
CA SER A 427 -17.60 7.61 19.79
C SER A 427 -16.37 7.08 19.06
N VAL A 428 -16.60 6.37 17.96
CA VAL A 428 -15.58 5.65 17.18
C VAL A 428 -15.83 5.85 15.68
N THR A 429 -14.77 5.83 14.89
CA THR A 429 -14.88 5.81 13.41
C THR A 429 -14.67 4.38 12.95
N VAL A 430 -15.67 3.79 12.31
CA VAL A 430 -15.51 2.49 11.63
C VAL A 430 -14.86 2.77 10.27
N PRO A 431 -13.71 2.17 9.92
CA PRO A 431 -13.09 2.40 8.61
C PRO A 431 -14.00 1.95 7.46
N ALA A 432 -13.86 2.60 6.29
CA ALA A 432 -14.59 2.20 5.09
C ALA A 432 -14.04 0.87 4.56
N GLY A 433 -14.91 -0.05 4.13
CA GLY A 433 -14.52 -1.37 3.61
C GLY A 433 -14.38 -2.49 4.65
N CYS A 434 -14.39 -2.17 5.94
CA CYS A 434 -14.36 -3.14 7.03
C CYS A 434 -15.70 -3.84 7.29
N GLY A 435 -15.65 -5.13 7.60
CA GLY A 435 -16.64 -5.74 8.49
C GLY A 435 -16.41 -5.23 9.91
N ALA A 436 -17.48 -5.07 10.69
CA ALA A 436 -17.39 -4.58 12.06
C ALA A 436 -18.34 -5.35 12.97
N THR A 437 -17.89 -5.81 14.12
CA THR A 437 -18.68 -6.55 15.10
C THR A 437 -18.60 -5.91 16.47
N LEU A 438 -19.70 -5.33 16.94
CA LEU A 438 -19.82 -4.95 18.35
C LEU A 438 -20.11 -6.20 19.17
N SER A 439 -19.40 -6.36 20.28
CA SER A 439 -19.70 -7.34 21.31
C SER A 439 -19.42 -6.79 22.70
N PHE A 440 -20.04 -7.38 23.69
CA PHE A 440 -19.86 -7.08 25.11
C PHE A 440 -20.40 -8.25 25.91
N TYR A 441 -19.96 -8.39 27.15
CA TYR A 441 -20.57 -9.30 28.10
C TYR A 441 -21.58 -8.54 28.95
N LEU A 442 -22.75 -9.13 29.17
CA LEU A 442 -23.84 -8.57 29.97
C LEU A 442 -24.28 -9.57 31.04
N HIS A 443 -24.24 -9.16 32.30
CA HIS A 443 -24.99 -9.76 33.39
C HIS A 443 -26.19 -8.86 33.74
N ILE A 444 -27.27 -9.48 34.21
CA ILE A 444 -28.49 -8.80 34.64
C ILE A 444 -28.94 -9.51 35.92
N ASP A 445 -28.96 -8.77 37.03
CA ASP A 445 -29.60 -9.15 38.28
C ASP A 445 -30.87 -8.31 38.51
N THR A 446 -31.86 -8.85 39.20
CA THR A 446 -33.11 -8.13 39.47
C THR A 446 -33.84 -8.63 40.71
N ALA A 447 -34.53 -7.71 41.39
CA ALA A 447 -35.52 -8.02 42.41
C ALA A 447 -36.96 -8.11 41.85
N GLU A 448 -37.21 -7.73 40.59
CA GLU A 448 -38.52 -7.84 39.95
C GLU A 448 -38.88 -9.31 39.67
N THR A 449 -39.95 -9.79 40.32
CA THR A 449 -40.44 -11.19 40.16
C THR A 449 -41.66 -11.30 39.23
N THR A 450 -41.97 -10.24 38.49
CA THR A 450 -43.13 -10.19 37.58
C THR A 450 -42.77 -10.61 36.16
N SER A 451 -43.77 -10.92 35.33
CA SER A 451 -43.61 -11.15 33.89
C SER A 451 -43.71 -9.85 33.06
N THR A 452 -43.42 -8.68 33.66
CA THR A 452 -43.44 -7.38 32.98
C THR A 452 -42.03 -6.85 32.83
N ALA A 453 -41.67 -6.39 31.63
CA ALA A 453 -40.45 -5.60 31.43
C ALA A 453 -40.71 -4.18 31.95
N TYR A 454 -40.27 -3.89 33.18
CA TYR A 454 -40.32 -2.56 33.78
C TYR A 454 -39.05 -1.77 33.50
N ASP A 455 -37.90 -2.44 33.67
CA ASP A 455 -36.57 -1.85 33.56
C ASP A 455 -35.94 -2.28 32.24
N THR A 456 -35.19 -1.41 31.55
CA THR A 456 -34.61 -1.75 30.24
C THR A 456 -33.21 -1.19 29.98
N LEU A 457 -32.31 -2.06 29.53
CA LEU A 457 -31.04 -1.68 28.90
C LEU A 457 -31.17 -1.69 27.38
N LYS A 458 -30.87 -0.56 26.73
CA LYS A 458 -30.84 -0.43 25.27
C LYS A 458 -29.41 -0.29 24.77
N ALA A 459 -28.98 -1.23 23.94
CA ALA A 459 -27.73 -1.14 23.18
C ALA A 459 -28.02 -0.47 21.83
N GLN A 460 -27.36 0.67 21.55
CA GLN A 460 -27.73 1.57 20.46
C GLN A 460 -26.51 2.06 19.67
N VAL A 461 -26.74 2.39 18.40
CA VAL A 461 -25.80 3.10 17.53
C VAL A 461 -26.38 4.47 17.22
N LEU A 462 -25.62 5.53 17.49
CA LEU A 462 -26.00 6.93 17.25
C LEU A 462 -25.07 7.56 16.19
N ASN A 463 -25.56 8.54 15.44
CA ASN A 463 -24.71 9.38 14.58
C ASN A 463 -23.94 10.44 15.40
N SER A 464 -23.08 11.21 14.72
CA SER A 464 -22.32 12.33 15.29
C SER A 464 -23.18 13.44 15.90
N SER A 465 -24.45 13.57 15.50
CA SER A 465 -25.43 14.51 16.04
C SER A 465 -26.27 13.95 17.20
N GLY A 466 -25.96 12.74 17.68
CA GLY A 466 -26.69 12.09 18.77
C GLY A 466 -28.04 11.46 18.39
N THR A 467 -28.41 11.45 17.10
CA THR A 467 -29.62 10.73 16.63
C THR A 467 -29.38 9.23 16.66
N VAL A 468 -30.31 8.45 17.23
CA VAL A 468 -30.26 6.98 17.19
C VAL A 468 -30.46 6.51 15.75
N LEU A 469 -29.46 5.81 15.20
CA LEU A 469 -29.51 5.14 13.90
C LEU A 469 -30.11 3.74 14.03
N ALA A 470 -29.78 3.02 15.11
CA ALA A 470 -30.37 1.72 15.43
C ALA A 470 -30.39 1.47 16.95
N THR A 471 -31.35 0.65 17.39
CA THR A 471 -31.29 -0.04 18.68
C THR A 471 -31.04 -1.51 18.37
N LEU A 472 -29.85 -1.99 18.69
CA LEU A 472 -29.35 -3.32 18.36
C LEU A 472 -30.06 -4.40 19.18
N ALA A 473 -30.30 -4.09 20.47
CA ALA A 473 -31.14 -4.88 21.36
C ALA A 473 -31.74 -3.99 22.44
N THR A 474 -32.87 -4.45 22.99
CA THR A 474 -33.37 -4.02 24.30
C THR A 474 -33.41 -5.28 25.18
N TYR A 475 -32.76 -5.22 26.32
CA TYR A 475 -32.85 -6.20 27.41
C TYR A 475 -33.66 -5.61 28.56
N SER A 476 -34.11 -6.46 29.46
CA SER A 476 -34.97 -6.10 30.58
C SER A 476 -34.71 -6.93 31.83
N ASN A 477 -35.42 -6.61 32.91
CA ASN A 477 -35.50 -7.48 34.10
C ASN A 477 -35.97 -8.92 33.78
N LEU A 478 -36.67 -9.15 32.65
CA LEU A 478 -37.08 -10.49 32.21
C LEU A 478 -35.94 -11.31 31.58
N ASP A 479 -34.82 -10.67 31.25
CA ASP A 479 -33.63 -11.30 30.65
C ASP A 479 -32.59 -11.71 31.71
N ALA A 480 -32.94 -11.62 33.01
CA ALA A 480 -32.08 -11.93 34.15
C ALA A 480 -31.56 -13.37 34.13
N ALA A 481 -30.25 -13.54 34.32
CA ALA A 481 -29.56 -14.82 34.22
C ALA A 481 -28.27 -14.83 35.04
N THR A 482 -27.90 -15.99 35.59
CA THR A 482 -26.72 -16.14 36.45
C THR A 482 -25.42 -15.88 35.69
N GLY A 483 -24.75 -14.77 36.01
CA GLY A 483 -23.48 -14.36 35.42
C GLY A 483 -23.59 -13.80 34.00
N TYR A 484 -22.44 -13.64 33.36
CA TYR A 484 -22.29 -12.89 32.11
C TYR A 484 -22.56 -13.71 30.85
N THR A 485 -23.40 -13.16 29.95
CA THR A 485 -23.62 -13.67 28.59
C THR A 485 -23.00 -12.73 27.56
N ARG A 486 -22.19 -13.25 26.62
CA ARG A 486 -21.70 -12.43 25.49
C ARG A 486 -22.85 -12.09 24.55
N ARG A 487 -23.01 -10.81 24.22
CA ARG A 487 -23.86 -10.28 23.17
C ARG A 487 -22.98 -9.86 21.99
N SER A 488 -23.48 -9.96 20.76
CA SER A 488 -22.69 -9.70 19.53
C SER A 488 -23.61 -9.22 18.41
N PHE A 489 -23.19 -8.20 17.67
CA PHE A 489 -23.97 -7.53 16.62
C PHE A 489 -23.08 -7.11 15.45
N ASP A 490 -23.54 -7.36 14.23
CA ASP A 490 -22.92 -6.84 13.01
C ASP A 490 -23.18 -5.32 12.88
N LEU A 491 -22.10 -4.55 12.75
CA LEU A 491 -22.07 -3.12 12.52
C LEU A 491 -21.42 -2.76 11.16
N GLY A 492 -21.16 -3.72 10.26
CA GLY A 492 -20.54 -3.47 8.95
C GLY A 492 -21.31 -2.47 8.08
N GLY A 493 -22.63 -2.34 8.28
CA GLY A 493 -23.46 -1.28 7.67
C GLY A 493 -23.09 0.16 8.08
N TYR A 494 -22.20 0.33 9.06
CA TYR A 494 -21.65 1.62 9.50
C TYR A 494 -20.20 1.85 9.04
N ALA A 495 -19.63 0.99 8.19
CA ALA A 495 -18.31 1.20 7.61
C ALA A 495 -18.18 2.56 6.93
N GLY A 496 -17.08 3.28 7.21
CA GLY A 496 -16.82 4.64 6.76
C GLY A 496 -17.51 5.74 7.60
N GLN A 497 -18.26 5.39 8.64
CA GLN A 497 -19.02 6.36 9.46
C GLN A 497 -18.40 6.54 10.84
N LYS A 498 -18.46 7.79 11.35
CA LYS A 498 -18.25 8.08 12.77
C LYS A 498 -19.56 7.86 13.53
N ILE A 499 -19.59 6.80 14.32
CA ILE A 499 -20.73 6.40 15.14
C ILE A 499 -20.45 6.61 16.62
N THR A 500 -21.49 6.54 17.44
CA THR A 500 -21.37 6.40 18.89
C THR A 500 -22.09 5.13 19.32
N VAL A 501 -21.35 4.20 19.90
CA VAL A 501 -21.94 3.07 20.64
C VAL A 501 -22.46 3.64 21.96
N LYS A 502 -23.76 3.45 22.24
CA LYS A 502 -24.38 3.91 23.48
C LYS A 502 -25.19 2.79 24.13
N PHE A 503 -24.99 2.63 25.42
CA PHE A 503 -25.88 1.92 26.32
C PHE A 503 -26.71 2.94 27.10
N THR A 504 -28.01 2.69 27.21
CA THR A 504 -28.93 3.48 28.03
C THR A 504 -29.70 2.52 28.93
N GLY A 505 -29.45 2.59 30.24
CA GLY A 505 -30.28 1.99 31.28
C GLY A 505 -31.53 2.83 31.51
N THR A 506 -32.55 2.24 32.12
CA THR A 506 -33.77 2.93 32.57
C THR A 506 -34.44 2.03 33.60
N GLU A 507 -34.46 2.47 34.86
CA GLU A 507 -35.10 1.76 35.98
C GLU A 507 -36.49 2.32 36.30
N GLY A 508 -37.37 1.46 36.77
CA GLY A 508 -38.64 1.78 37.40
C GLY A 508 -38.48 2.30 38.83
N SER A 509 -39.61 2.48 39.52
CA SER A 509 -39.67 3.23 40.79
C SER A 509 -39.90 2.36 42.04
N LYS A 510 -39.49 1.08 42.03
CA LYS A 510 -39.88 0.12 43.10
C LYS A 510 -38.84 -0.92 43.52
N LEU A 511 -38.34 -1.71 42.56
CA LEU A 511 -37.43 -2.83 42.77
C LEU A 511 -36.24 -2.67 41.83
N GLN A 512 -35.08 -3.19 42.21
CA GLN A 512 -33.84 -2.95 41.45
C GLN A 512 -33.73 -3.87 40.24
N THR A 513 -33.14 -3.36 39.17
CA THR A 513 -32.56 -4.18 38.10
C THR A 513 -31.20 -3.60 37.71
N SER A 514 -30.16 -4.41 37.88
CA SER A 514 -28.78 -4.04 37.64
C SER A 514 -28.33 -4.53 36.28
N PHE A 515 -27.90 -3.61 35.41
CA PHE A 515 -27.40 -3.93 34.07
C PHE A 515 -25.87 -3.79 34.05
N VAL A 516 -25.17 -4.93 34.05
CA VAL A 516 -23.73 -4.99 34.32
C VAL A 516 -22.97 -5.40 33.06
N LEU A 517 -22.14 -4.50 32.51
CA LEU A 517 -21.39 -4.70 31.28
C LEU A 517 -19.88 -4.78 31.54
N ASP A 518 -19.22 -5.69 30.84
CA ASP A 518 -17.77 -5.87 30.87
C ASP A 518 -17.24 -6.44 29.53
N ASP A 519 -15.92 -6.42 29.34
CA ASP A 519 -15.18 -6.87 28.15
C ASP A 519 -15.86 -6.44 26.83
N THR A 520 -16.01 -5.12 26.66
CA THR A 520 -16.60 -4.51 25.47
C THR A 520 -15.61 -4.46 24.30
N ALA A 521 -16.08 -4.72 23.08
CA ALA A 521 -15.24 -4.84 21.90
C ALA A 521 -16.01 -4.45 20.63
N LEU A 522 -15.53 -3.48 19.86
CA LEU A 522 -15.88 -3.27 18.45
C LEU A 522 -14.72 -3.73 17.59
N ASP A 523 -14.70 -5.02 17.25
CA ASP A 523 -13.70 -5.62 16.38
C ASP A 523 -13.99 -5.28 14.91
N ILE A 524 -12.96 -4.98 14.12
CA ILE A 524 -13.04 -4.85 12.66
C ILE A 524 -12.16 -5.90 11.97
N ALA A 525 -12.57 -6.35 10.78
CA ALA A 525 -11.87 -7.33 9.93
C ALA A 525 -12.34 -7.24 8.46
#